data_AF-A0A212J311-F1
#
_entry.id   AF-A0A212J311-F1
#
_cell.length_a   1.000
_cell.length_b   1.000
_cell.length_c   1.000
_cell.angle_alpha   90.00
_cell.angle_beta   90.00
_cell.angle_gamma   90.00
#
_symmetry.space_group_name_H-M   'P 1'
#
loop_
_entity.id
_entity.type
_entity.pdbx_description
1 polymer ?
#
loop_
_entity_poly.entity_id
_entity_poly.type
_entity_poly.pdbx_seq_one_letter_code
_entity_poly.pdbx_strand_id
1 'polypeptide(L)'
;MVYTRPQNTRKLDKTQKVSLVKEYIAQYEQALREQGVEALNSKIQREVFAPILNDIGEILLSQAGSLLRENEDVKTFLKNNPLPRHMAELLPEEFRVFSLLLNSLKQWVSAESAATDRFLLGGTARQTCRKAVTHCIITGEPLGDSAELHHPVRDGRPPVLLSKKGHEIVERAVTRETAGEELGGEDLSESQNELWQDLQVMRSQRSQSWVQLREGCLHLLNPAEPCRPGAKSFANVVMRDTGRTPTDVLNLLDLMGK
;
A
#
# COMPACT_ATOMS: atom_id res chain seq x y z
N MET A 1 -0.61 -34.01 4.77
CA MET A 1 -1.64 -33.81 3.73
C MET A 1 -1.11 -32.83 2.70
N VAL A 2 -1.38 -33.04 1.41
CA VAL A 2 -1.01 -32.09 0.35
C VAL A 2 -1.95 -30.88 0.41
N TYR A 3 -1.41 -29.67 0.40
CA TYR A 3 -2.20 -28.44 0.36
C TYR A 3 -3.16 -28.44 -0.83
N THR A 4 -4.44 -28.22 -0.59
CA THR A 4 -5.47 -28.07 -1.62
C THR A 4 -6.10 -26.70 -1.50
N ARG A 5 -6.08 -25.93 -2.60
CA ARG A 5 -6.66 -24.59 -2.62
C ARG A 5 -8.17 -24.64 -2.33
N PRO A 6 -8.70 -23.70 -1.54
CA PRO A 6 -10.14 -23.52 -1.43
C PRO A 6 -10.78 -23.28 -2.80
N GLN A 7 -11.94 -23.90 -3.02
CA GLN A 7 -12.73 -23.70 -4.23
C GLN A 7 -14.16 -23.34 -3.88
N ASN A 8 -14.78 -22.49 -4.69
CA ASN A 8 -16.19 -22.20 -4.57
C ASN A 8 -16.99 -23.44 -5.00
N THR A 9 -17.66 -24.07 -4.04
CA THR A 9 -18.47 -25.28 -4.25
C THR A 9 -19.74 -24.98 -5.06
N ARG A 10 -20.22 -23.72 -5.05
CA ARG A 10 -21.38 -23.27 -5.81
C ARG A 10 -20.94 -22.43 -7.01
N LYS A 11 -20.80 -23.09 -8.17
CA LYS A 11 -20.47 -22.38 -9.42
C LYS A 11 -21.61 -21.43 -9.80
N LEU A 12 -21.26 -20.15 -9.95
CA LEU A 12 -22.16 -19.13 -10.46
C LEU A 12 -22.02 -19.03 -11.98
N ASP A 13 -23.16 -18.97 -12.67
CA ASP A 13 -23.18 -18.59 -14.08
C ASP A 13 -22.91 -17.08 -14.27
N LYS A 14 -22.82 -16.65 -15.53
CA LYS A 14 -22.50 -15.27 -15.89
C LYS A 14 -23.54 -14.26 -15.40
N THR A 15 -24.83 -14.60 -15.46
CA THR A 15 -25.93 -13.72 -15.08
C THR A 15 -26.01 -13.60 -13.55
N GLN A 16 -25.79 -14.71 -12.85
CA GLN A 16 -25.71 -14.75 -11.39
C GLN A 16 -24.54 -13.90 -10.89
N LYS A 17 -23.36 -14.00 -11.52
CA LYS A 17 -22.20 -13.16 -11.18
C LYS A 17 -22.49 -11.67 -11.34
N VAL A 18 -23.11 -11.27 -12.44
CA VAL A 18 -23.48 -9.85 -12.66
C VAL A 18 -24.49 -9.38 -11.62
N SER A 19 -25.50 -10.20 -11.31
CA SER A 19 -26.51 -9.86 -10.31
C SER A 19 -25.91 -9.70 -8.91
N LEU A 20 -25.01 -10.62 -8.52
CA LEU A 20 -24.27 -10.54 -7.25
C LEU A 20 -23.43 -9.27 -7.17
N VAL A 21 -22.70 -8.93 -8.23
CA VAL A 21 -21.87 -7.72 -8.25
C VAL A 21 -22.73 -6.45 -8.22
N LYS A 22 -23.91 -6.43 -8.84
CA LYS A 22 -24.86 -5.30 -8.74
C LYS A 22 -25.31 -5.07 -7.30
N GLU A 23 -25.75 -6.12 -6.62
CA GLU A 23 -26.17 -6.06 -5.22
C GLU A 23 -25.03 -5.57 -4.32
N TYR A 24 -23.84 -6.14 -4.51
CA TYR A 24 -22.63 -5.77 -3.77
C TYR A 24 -22.21 -4.30 -3.97
N ILE A 25 -22.31 -3.79 -5.20
CA ILE A 25 -22.01 -2.38 -5.50
C ILE A 25 -23.06 -1.47 -4.84
N ALA A 26 -24.34 -1.82 -4.90
CA ALA A 26 -25.40 -1.04 -4.26
C ALA A 26 -25.20 -0.95 -2.73
N GLN A 27 -24.72 -2.03 -2.10
CA GLN A 27 -24.34 -2.01 -0.67
C GLN A 27 -23.23 -0.98 -0.39
N TYR A 28 -22.22 -0.87 -1.26
CA TYR A 28 -21.18 0.15 -1.08
C TYR A 28 -21.62 1.55 -1.43
N GLU A 29 -22.51 1.74 -2.39
CA GLU A 29 -23.12 3.06 -2.62
C GLU A 29 -23.88 3.54 -1.39
N GLN A 30 -24.55 2.63 -0.69
CA GLN A 30 -25.17 2.93 0.60
C GLN A 30 -24.12 3.23 1.67
N ALA A 31 -23.11 2.38 1.84
CA ALA A 31 -22.06 2.58 2.84
C ALA A 31 -21.29 3.89 2.60
N LEU A 32 -21.04 4.28 1.35
CA LEU A 32 -20.44 5.56 0.99
C LEU A 32 -21.28 6.76 1.45
N ARG A 33 -22.62 6.68 1.34
CA ARG A 33 -23.52 7.73 1.82
C ARG A 33 -23.54 7.84 3.35
N GLU A 34 -23.36 6.71 4.05
CA GLU A 34 -23.47 6.63 5.50
C GLU A 34 -22.13 6.89 6.21
N GLN A 35 -21.02 6.42 5.64
CA GLN A 35 -19.71 6.32 6.29
C GLN A 35 -18.61 7.05 5.52
N GLY A 36 -18.90 7.59 4.33
CA GLY A 36 -17.90 8.24 3.49
C GLY A 36 -17.02 7.25 2.72
N VAL A 37 -15.93 7.78 2.15
CA VAL A 37 -14.99 7.05 1.28
C VAL A 37 -14.22 5.94 2.02
N GLU A 38 -14.19 6.02 3.34
CA GLU A 38 -13.57 5.10 4.29
C GLU A 38 -14.18 3.69 4.19
N ALA A 39 -15.48 3.59 3.86
CA ALA A 39 -16.16 2.31 3.62
C ALA A 39 -15.53 1.51 2.46
N LEU A 40 -14.85 2.18 1.53
CA LEU A 40 -14.13 1.54 0.43
C LEU A 40 -12.67 1.25 0.76
N ASN A 41 -12.19 1.40 1.98
CA ASN A 41 -10.82 1.04 2.32
C ASN A 41 -10.72 0.51 3.76
N SER A 42 -11.47 -0.54 4.05
CA SER A 42 -11.42 -1.17 5.37
C SER A 42 -10.21 -2.10 5.48
N LYS A 43 -9.37 -1.85 6.48
CA LYS A 43 -8.20 -2.67 6.82
C LYS A 43 -8.33 -3.19 8.25
N ILE A 44 -7.98 -4.45 8.44
CA ILE A 44 -7.80 -5.02 9.78
C ILE A 44 -6.42 -4.63 10.32
N GLN A 45 -6.34 -4.40 11.63
CA GLN A 45 -5.11 -4.08 12.33
C GLN A 45 -4.08 -5.20 12.18
N ARG A 46 -2.82 -4.84 11.93
CA ARG A 46 -1.76 -5.80 11.58
C ARG A 46 -1.45 -6.75 12.74
N GLU A 47 -1.64 -6.29 13.96
CA GLU A 47 -1.36 -6.98 15.22
C GLU A 47 -2.15 -8.28 15.32
N VAL A 48 -3.35 -8.34 14.72
CA VAL A 48 -4.19 -9.54 14.66
C VAL A 48 -3.45 -10.71 13.98
N PHE A 49 -2.60 -10.42 12.99
CA PHE A 49 -1.84 -11.43 12.27
C PHE A 49 -0.37 -11.51 12.71
N ALA A 50 0.10 -10.67 13.62
CA ALA A 50 1.49 -10.66 14.04
C ALA A 50 1.98 -12.03 14.56
N PRO A 51 1.22 -12.78 15.38
CA PRO A 51 1.65 -14.09 15.87
C PRO A 51 1.93 -15.09 14.74
N ILE A 52 0.98 -15.26 13.82
CA ILE A 52 1.15 -16.22 12.70
C ILE A 52 2.24 -15.78 11.73
N LEU A 53 2.45 -14.47 11.54
CA LEU A 53 3.56 -13.97 10.72
C LEU A 53 4.92 -14.27 11.36
N ASN A 54 5.02 -14.22 12.69
CA ASN A 54 6.21 -14.64 13.41
C ASN A 54 6.45 -16.14 13.26
N ASP A 55 5.41 -16.97 13.43
CA ASP A 55 5.50 -18.43 13.25
C ASP A 55 6.00 -18.79 11.83
N ILE A 56 5.48 -18.10 10.81
CA ILE A 56 5.97 -18.27 9.42
C ILE A 56 7.45 -17.91 9.34
N GLY A 57 7.88 -16.81 9.95
CA GLY A 57 9.29 -16.40 10.00
C GLY A 57 10.19 -17.47 10.63
N GLU A 58 9.79 -18.03 11.77
CA GLU A 58 10.52 -19.11 12.46
C GLU A 58 10.58 -20.38 11.61
N ILE A 59 9.48 -20.77 10.97
CA ILE A 59 9.44 -21.91 10.05
C ILE A 59 10.41 -21.70 8.89
N LEU A 60 10.42 -20.53 8.27
CA LEU A 60 11.31 -20.24 7.14
C LEU A 60 12.79 -20.30 7.55
N LEU A 61 13.14 -19.76 8.72
CA LEU A 61 14.52 -19.83 9.25
C LEU A 61 14.93 -21.27 9.53
N SER A 62 14.06 -22.05 10.18
CA SER A 62 14.31 -23.47 10.47
C SER A 62 14.50 -24.28 9.18
N GLN A 63 13.60 -24.09 8.21
CA GLN A 63 13.65 -24.77 6.92
C GLN A 63 14.87 -24.36 6.09
N ALA A 64 15.31 -23.11 6.15
CA ALA A 64 16.55 -22.68 5.48
C ALA A 64 17.77 -23.47 5.98
N GLY A 65 17.88 -23.67 7.31
CA GLY A 65 18.94 -24.48 7.90
C GLY A 65 18.85 -25.95 7.51
N SER A 66 17.66 -26.54 7.50
CA SER A 66 17.49 -27.94 7.08
C SER A 66 17.79 -28.14 5.59
N LEU A 67 17.33 -27.24 4.73
CA LEU A 67 17.63 -27.27 3.29
C LEU A 67 19.13 -27.19 3.03
N LEU A 68 19.85 -26.31 3.73
CA LEU A 68 21.30 -26.22 3.58
C LEU A 68 22.01 -27.53 3.99
N ARG A 69 21.55 -28.20 5.04
CA ARG A 69 22.15 -29.44 5.54
C ARG A 69 21.82 -30.67 4.69
N GLU A 70 20.58 -30.77 4.22
CA GLU A 70 20.00 -32.02 3.72
C GLU A 70 19.77 -32.01 2.21
N ASN A 71 19.69 -30.83 1.57
CA ASN A 71 19.35 -30.73 0.15
C ASN A 71 20.59 -30.46 -0.72
N GLU A 72 20.97 -31.44 -1.53
CA GLU A 72 22.15 -31.35 -2.41
C GLU A 72 21.99 -30.34 -3.56
N ASP A 73 20.77 -30.09 -4.05
CA ASP A 73 20.54 -29.10 -5.11
C ASP A 73 20.81 -27.69 -4.59
N VAL A 74 20.40 -27.40 -3.35
CA VAL A 74 20.68 -26.12 -2.68
C VAL A 74 22.19 -25.93 -2.50
N LYS A 75 22.90 -26.93 -2.00
CA LYS A 75 24.37 -26.87 -1.85
C LYS A 75 25.06 -26.67 -3.19
N THR A 76 24.64 -27.41 -4.21
CA THR A 76 25.17 -27.30 -5.57
C THR A 76 24.92 -25.91 -6.15
N PHE A 77 23.72 -25.35 -5.95
CA PHE A 77 23.39 -24.00 -6.36
C PHE A 77 24.31 -22.97 -5.70
N LEU A 78 24.53 -23.04 -4.39
CA LEU A 78 25.41 -22.11 -3.69
C LEU A 78 26.87 -22.21 -4.15
N LYS A 79 27.37 -23.44 -4.37
CA LYS A 79 28.71 -23.70 -4.88
C LYS A 79 28.91 -23.12 -6.29
N ASN A 80 27.91 -23.26 -7.15
CA ASN A 80 27.94 -22.74 -8.53
C ASN A 80 27.75 -21.22 -8.60
N ASN A 81 27.32 -20.59 -7.49
CA ASN A 81 27.12 -19.15 -7.39
C ASN A 81 27.91 -18.61 -6.18
N PRO A 82 29.26 -18.65 -6.22
CA PRO A 82 30.07 -18.19 -5.10
C PRO A 82 29.96 -16.68 -4.91
N LEU A 83 30.12 -16.23 -3.67
CA LEU A 83 30.17 -14.80 -3.36
C LEU A 83 31.58 -14.24 -3.62
N PRO A 84 31.69 -12.93 -3.92
CA PRO A 84 32.96 -12.22 -3.80
C PRO A 84 33.54 -12.38 -2.39
N ARG A 85 34.86 -12.51 -2.28
CA ARG A 85 35.56 -12.84 -1.02
C ARG A 85 35.13 -11.98 0.17
N HIS A 86 35.07 -10.66 0.00
CA HIS A 86 34.68 -9.73 1.07
C HIS A 86 33.20 -9.84 1.49
N MET A 87 32.34 -10.39 0.64
CA MET A 87 30.93 -10.61 0.97
C MET A 87 30.70 -11.96 1.64
N ALA A 88 31.53 -12.96 1.37
CA ALA A 88 31.40 -14.30 1.96
C ALA A 88 31.46 -14.26 3.49
N GLU A 89 32.25 -13.35 4.05
CA GLU A 89 32.37 -13.13 5.51
C GLU A 89 31.12 -12.45 6.12
N LEU A 90 30.34 -11.73 5.31
CA LEU A 90 29.19 -10.94 5.76
C LEU A 90 27.84 -11.62 5.47
N LEU A 91 27.83 -12.63 4.59
CA LEU A 91 26.60 -13.23 4.07
C LEU A 91 26.64 -14.77 4.23
N PRO A 92 26.26 -15.28 5.43
CA PRO A 92 26.25 -16.71 5.72
C PRO A 92 25.37 -17.50 4.76
N GLU A 93 25.75 -18.76 4.49
CA GLU A 93 25.01 -19.61 3.56
C GLU A 93 23.56 -19.83 4.02
N GLU A 94 23.30 -20.00 5.32
CA GLU A 94 21.95 -20.12 5.86
C GLU A 94 21.07 -18.93 5.51
N PHE A 95 21.61 -17.70 5.60
CA PHE A 95 20.88 -16.50 5.24
C PHE A 95 20.60 -16.42 3.73
N ARG A 96 21.55 -16.89 2.90
CA ARG A 96 21.36 -16.97 1.45
C ARG A 96 20.23 -17.95 1.12
N VAL A 97 20.17 -19.12 1.76
CA VAL A 97 19.08 -20.09 1.59
C VAL A 97 17.75 -19.52 2.07
N PHE A 98 17.74 -18.83 3.22
CA PHE A 98 16.55 -18.13 3.71
C PHE A 98 16.03 -17.11 2.68
N SER A 99 16.93 -16.35 2.04
CA SER A 99 16.55 -15.39 0.99
C SER A 99 15.96 -16.08 -0.25
N LEU A 100 16.50 -17.24 -0.65
CA LEU A 100 15.93 -18.06 -1.74
C LEU A 100 14.53 -18.56 -1.37
N LEU A 101 14.34 -19.01 -0.14
CA LEU A 101 13.04 -19.48 0.36
C LEU A 101 12.01 -18.35 0.42
N LEU A 102 12.40 -17.16 0.87
CA LEU A 102 11.55 -15.98 0.90
C LEU A 102 11.07 -15.56 -0.50
N ASN A 103 11.95 -15.66 -1.50
CA ASN A 103 11.58 -15.39 -2.89
C ASN A 103 10.56 -16.40 -3.42
N SER A 104 10.72 -17.69 -3.11
CA SER A 104 9.73 -18.73 -3.44
C SER A 104 8.40 -18.49 -2.74
N LEU A 105 8.42 -18.12 -1.45
CA LEU A 105 7.21 -17.78 -0.69
C LEU A 105 6.48 -16.58 -1.32
N LYS A 106 7.20 -15.55 -1.75
CA LYS A 106 6.61 -14.40 -2.46
C LYS A 106 5.84 -14.82 -3.71
N GLN A 107 6.41 -15.72 -4.50
CA GLN A 107 5.74 -16.26 -5.69
C GLN A 107 4.48 -17.06 -5.32
N TRP A 108 4.56 -17.88 -4.27
CA TRP A 108 3.42 -18.64 -3.76
C TRP A 108 2.30 -17.71 -3.26
N VAL A 109 2.61 -16.72 -2.42
CA VAL A 109 1.63 -15.74 -1.91
C VAL A 109 0.97 -14.99 -3.07
N SER A 110 1.73 -14.61 -4.11
CA SER A 110 1.16 -13.98 -5.30
C SER A 110 0.17 -14.89 -6.03
N ALA A 111 0.49 -16.19 -6.17
CA ALA A 111 -0.40 -17.16 -6.78
C ALA A 111 -1.68 -17.39 -5.96
N GLU A 112 -1.57 -17.44 -4.63
CA GLU A 112 -2.73 -17.58 -3.74
C GLU A 112 -3.61 -16.33 -3.73
N SER A 113 -3.01 -15.14 -3.71
CA SER A 113 -3.74 -13.87 -3.84
C SER A 113 -4.56 -13.82 -5.14
N ALA A 114 -3.94 -14.17 -6.26
CA ALA A 114 -4.65 -14.26 -7.55
C ALA A 114 -5.73 -15.36 -7.57
N ALA A 115 -5.59 -16.44 -6.79
CA ALA A 115 -6.62 -17.46 -6.66
C ALA A 115 -7.82 -16.93 -5.84
N THR A 116 -7.55 -16.21 -4.75
CA THR A 116 -8.56 -15.54 -3.93
C THR A 116 -9.37 -14.53 -4.75
N ASP A 117 -8.72 -13.69 -5.57
CA ASP A 117 -9.42 -12.76 -6.47
C ASP A 117 -10.34 -13.46 -7.49
N ARG A 118 -9.98 -14.70 -7.86
CA ARG A 118 -10.77 -15.52 -8.78
C ARG A 118 -11.85 -16.36 -8.09
N PHE A 119 -11.88 -16.41 -6.76
CA PHE A 119 -12.70 -17.38 -6.02
C PHE A 119 -14.19 -17.29 -6.38
N LEU A 120 -14.76 -16.08 -6.42
CA LEU A 120 -16.17 -15.86 -6.79
C LEU A 120 -16.37 -15.68 -8.30
N LEU A 121 -15.51 -14.87 -8.94
CA LEU A 121 -15.76 -14.40 -10.31
C LEU A 121 -15.01 -15.17 -11.40
N GLY A 122 -14.06 -16.05 -11.04
CA GLY A 122 -13.36 -16.93 -11.99
C GLY A 122 -12.56 -16.17 -13.05
N GLY A 123 -11.91 -15.06 -12.69
CA GLY A 123 -11.08 -14.25 -13.59
C GLY A 123 -11.85 -13.26 -14.47
N THR A 124 -13.16 -13.15 -14.28
CA THR A 124 -14.02 -12.25 -15.09
C THR A 124 -14.40 -10.96 -14.38
N ALA A 125 -13.67 -10.57 -13.32
CA ALA A 125 -14.02 -9.46 -12.43
C ALA A 125 -14.33 -8.16 -13.19
N ARG A 126 -13.39 -7.68 -14.02
CA ARG A 126 -13.54 -6.45 -14.83
C ARG A 126 -14.75 -6.49 -15.75
N GLN A 127 -14.93 -7.58 -16.50
CA GLN A 127 -16.05 -7.73 -17.44
C GLN A 127 -17.40 -7.84 -16.71
N THR A 128 -17.41 -8.48 -15.54
CA THR A 128 -18.62 -8.60 -14.71
C THR A 128 -18.99 -7.25 -14.12
N CYS A 129 -18.02 -6.49 -13.59
CA CYS A 129 -18.26 -5.15 -13.05
C CYS A 129 -18.78 -4.18 -14.11
N ARG A 130 -18.20 -4.16 -15.33
CA ARG A 130 -18.70 -3.32 -16.44
C ARG A 130 -20.14 -3.62 -16.85
N LYS A 131 -20.63 -4.85 -16.58
CA LYS A 131 -22.03 -5.23 -16.83
C LYS A 131 -22.94 -4.95 -15.64
N ALA A 132 -22.36 -4.81 -14.46
CA ALA A 132 -23.07 -4.50 -13.24
C ALA A 132 -23.36 -2.99 -13.14
N VAL A 133 -22.37 -2.15 -13.44
CA VAL A 133 -22.44 -0.70 -13.23
C VAL A 133 -21.78 0.07 -14.39
N THR A 134 -22.29 1.26 -14.69
CA THR A 134 -21.81 2.13 -15.78
C THR A 134 -21.13 3.41 -15.28
N HIS A 135 -21.37 3.80 -14.03
CA HIS A 135 -20.82 4.98 -13.38
C HIS A 135 -19.85 4.60 -12.25
N CYS A 136 -18.97 5.54 -11.90
CA CYS A 136 -18.11 5.42 -10.74
C CYS A 136 -18.91 5.78 -9.48
N ILE A 137 -18.94 4.88 -8.50
CA ILE A 137 -19.66 5.10 -7.24
C ILE A 137 -19.08 6.24 -6.38
N ILE A 138 -17.83 6.65 -6.63
CA ILE A 138 -17.17 7.76 -5.95
C ILE A 138 -17.47 9.10 -6.61
N THR A 139 -17.29 9.19 -7.94
CA THR A 139 -17.39 10.49 -8.64
C THR A 139 -18.76 10.74 -9.26
N GLY A 140 -19.61 9.71 -9.39
CA GLY A 140 -20.86 9.76 -10.15
C GLY A 140 -20.68 9.80 -11.67
N GLU A 141 -19.45 10.04 -12.15
CA GLU A 141 -19.13 10.13 -13.59
C GLU A 141 -19.13 8.74 -14.25
N PRO A 142 -19.33 8.65 -15.58
CA PRO A 142 -19.13 7.40 -16.32
C PRO A 142 -17.73 6.80 -16.10
N LEU A 143 -17.63 5.47 -16.00
CA LEU A 143 -16.37 4.79 -15.68
C LEU A 143 -15.26 4.99 -16.72
N GLY A 144 -15.63 5.23 -17.98
CA GLY A 144 -14.70 5.34 -19.11
C GLY A 144 -13.95 4.03 -19.38
N ASP A 145 -12.98 4.08 -20.30
CA ASP A 145 -12.23 2.89 -20.72
C ASP A 145 -11.09 2.52 -19.78
N SER A 146 -10.56 3.49 -19.03
CA SER A 146 -9.42 3.34 -18.12
C SER A 146 -9.80 3.01 -16.67
N ALA A 147 -11.02 2.52 -16.43
CA ALA A 147 -11.48 2.16 -15.09
C ALA A 147 -10.58 1.13 -14.38
N GLU A 148 -10.49 1.20 -13.05
CA GLU A 148 -9.59 0.40 -12.22
C GLU A 148 -10.37 -0.46 -11.22
N LEU A 149 -9.83 -1.65 -10.92
CA LEU A 149 -10.42 -2.56 -9.94
C LEU A 149 -9.90 -2.21 -8.55
N HIS A 150 -10.79 -1.68 -7.72
CA HIS A 150 -10.50 -1.37 -6.34
C HIS A 150 -11.01 -2.51 -5.44
N HIS A 151 -10.25 -2.89 -4.42
CA HIS A 151 -10.67 -3.93 -3.45
C HIS A 151 -10.97 -3.27 -2.11
N PRO A 152 -12.26 -3.03 -1.78
CA PRO A 152 -12.63 -2.35 -0.55
C PRO A 152 -12.18 -3.06 0.72
N VAL A 153 -12.23 -4.39 0.67
CA VAL A 153 -11.79 -5.30 1.72
C VAL A 153 -11.06 -6.45 1.04
N ARG A 154 -9.90 -6.84 1.57
CA ARG A 154 -9.10 -7.98 1.04
C ARG A 154 -9.40 -9.27 1.81
N ASP A 155 -10.67 -9.61 1.94
CA ASP A 155 -11.17 -10.83 2.62
C ASP A 155 -11.76 -11.86 1.65
N GLY A 156 -11.49 -11.71 0.34
CA GLY A 156 -12.02 -12.56 -0.72
C GLY A 156 -13.31 -12.05 -1.37
N ARG A 157 -13.84 -10.90 -0.93
CA ARG A 157 -14.88 -10.19 -1.66
C ARG A 157 -14.39 -9.72 -3.04
N PRO A 158 -15.30 -9.62 -4.04
CA PRO A 158 -14.94 -9.09 -5.35
C PRO A 158 -14.46 -7.63 -5.29
N PRO A 159 -13.69 -7.16 -6.29
CA PRO A 159 -13.43 -5.74 -6.44
C PRO A 159 -14.68 -4.97 -6.91
N VAL A 160 -14.66 -3.66 -6.69
CA VAL A 160 -15.53 -2.69 -7.35
C VAL A 160 -14.77 -1.98 -8.48
N LEU A 161 -15.48 -1.51 -9.49
CA LEU A 161 -14.88 -0.80 -10.62
C LEU A 161 -15.01 0.71 -10.39
N LEU A 162 -13.88 1.42 -10.36
CA LEU A 162 -13.83 2.86 -10.16
C LEU A 162 -13.24 3.55 -11.39
N SER A 163 -13.60 4.82 -11.61
CA SER A 163 -12.81 5.66 -12.52
C SER A 163 -11.43 5.88 -11.91
N LYS A 164 -10.42 6.22 -12.72
CA LYS A 164 -9.07 6.54 -12.22
C LYS A 164 -9.11 7.63 -11.14
N LYS A 165 -9.90 8.68 -11.38
CA LYS A 165 -10.13 9.78 -10.42
C LYS A 165 -10.76 9.27 -9.11
N GLY A 166 -11.76 8.40 -9.19
CA GLY A 166 -12.37 7.78 -8.01
C GLY A 166 -11.39 6.92 -7.22
N HIS A 167 -10.56 6.13 -7.91
CA HIS A 167 -9.52 5.31 -7.28
C HIS A 167 -8.48 6.19 -6.55
N GLU A 168 -8.05 7.29 -7.17
CA GLU A 168 -7.12 8.25 -6.54
C GLU A 168 -7.71 8.92 -5.29
N ILE A 169 -9.02 9.24 -5.29
CA ILE A 169 -9.69 9.81 -4.10
C ILE A 169 -9.65 8.83 -2.94
N VAL A 170 -9.98 7.56 -3.18
CA VAL A 170 -9.96 6.52 -2.14
C VAL A 170 -8.55 6.31 -1.61
N GLU A 171 -7.55 6.14 -2.47
CA GLU A 171 -6.14 5.93 -2.06
C GLU A 171 -5.56 7.11 -1.25
N ARG A 172 -5.97 8.34 -1.56
CA ARG A 172 -5.55 9.52 -0.78
C ARG A 172 -6.19 9.58 0.61
N ALA A 173 -7.44 9.16 0.75
CA ALA A 173 -8.10 9.07 2.06
C ALA A 173 -7.35 8.10 2.98
N VAL A 174 -6.86 6.98 2.44
CA VAL A 174 -6.04 5.99 3.18
C VAL A 174 -4.74 6.57 3.71
N THR A 175 -4.09 7.40 2.89
CA THR A 175 -2.80 7.99 3.23
C THR A 175 -2.94 8.93 4.43
N ARG A 176 -4.11 9.56 4.60
CA ARG A 176 -4.43 10.35 5.79
C ARG A 176 -4.56 9.45 7.03
N GLU A 177 -5.42 8.44 7.00
CA GLU A 177 -5.62 7.54 8.16
C GLU A 177 -4.37 6.74 8.58
N THR A 178 -3.62 6.16 7.63
CA THR A 178 -2.47 5.29 7.95
C THR A 178 -1.20 6.03 8.37
N ALA A 179 -1.12 7.34 8.14
CA ALA A 179 -0.01 8.16 8.58
C ALA A 179 -0.22 8.73 10.00
N GLY A 180 -1.22 8.25 10.74
CA GLY A 180 -1.66 8.91 11.98
C GLY A 180 -2.11 10.35 11.71
N GLU A 181 -2.58 10.66 10.49
CA GLU A 181 -3.22 11.94 10.20
C GLU A 181 -4.69 11.82 10.62
N GLU A 182 -4.91 11.74 11.93
CA GLU A 182 -5.88 12.69 12.45
C GLU A 182 -5.34 14.04 12.03
N LEU A 183 -5.96 14.65 11.00
CA LEU A 183 -6.02 16.09 11.00
C LEU A 183 -6.60 16.42 12.37
N GLY A 184 -5.74 16.81 13.31
CA GLY A 184 -6.10 17.68 14.41
C GLY A 184 -6.62 18.95 13.75
N GLY A 185 -7.84 18.87 13.24
CA GLY A 185 -8.56 19.96 12.65
C GLY A 185 -9.03 20.85 13.79
N GLU A 186 -8.08 21.51 14.45
CA GLU A 186 -8.30 22.92 14.68
C GLU A 186 -8.53 23.54 13.29
N ASP A 187 -9.59 24.33 13.14
CA ASP A 187 -9.96 24.99 11.89
C ASP A 187 -8.75 25.70 11.27
N LEU A 188 -8.05 25.01 10.35
CA LEU A 188 -6.97 25.62 9.59
C LEU A 188 -7.57 26.75 8.78
N SER A 189 -6.95 27.93 8.86
CA SER A 189 -7.30 29.03 7.96
C SER A 189 -7.16 28.59 6.49
N GLU A 190 -7.91 29.23 5.58
CA GLU A 190 -7.82 29.00 4.14
C GLU A 190 -6.37 29.03 3.63
N SER A 191 -5.60 30.00 4.14
CA SER A 191 -4.16 30.16 3.90
C SER A 191 -3.31 28.96 4.35
N GLN A 192 -3.66 28.29 5.45
CA GLN A 192 -2.95 27.10 5.92
C GLN A 192 -3.33 25.85 5.13
N ASN A 193 -4.60 25.76 4.70
CA ASN A 193 -5.07 24.68 3.83
C ASN A 193 -4.41 24.71 2.45
N GLU A 194 -4.30 25.89 1.85
CA GLU A 194 -3.57 26.08 0.58
C GLU A 194 -2.11 25.67 0.71
N LEU A 195 -1.43 26.17 1.75
CA LEU A 195 -0.04 25.81 2.03
C LEU A 195 0.12 24.29 2.20
N TRP A 196 -0.78 23.64 2.94
CA TRP A 196 -0.72 22.20 3.15
C TRP A 196 -0.85 21.41 1.83
N GLN A 197 -1.76 21.81 0.95
CA GLN A 197 -1.92 21.19 -0.36
C GLN A 197 -0.66 21.36 -1.22
N ASP A 198 -0.08 22.56 -1.25
CA ASP A 198 1.15 22.83 -2.00
C ASP A 198 2.33 22.01 -1.48
N LEU A 199 2.47 21.89 -0.15
CA LEU A 199 3.47 21.05 0.49
C LEU A 199 3.32 19.57 0.11
N GLN A 200 2.09 19.04 0.07
CA GLN A 200 1.82 17.66 -0.33
C GLN A 200 2.21 17.39 -1.80
N VAL A 201 1.92 18.34 -2.70
CA VAL A 201 2.30 18.26 -4.12
C VAL A 201 3.82 18.30 -4.28
N MET A 202 4.49 19.29 -3.69
CA MET A 202 5.93 19.46 -3.81
C MET A 202 6.72 18.28 -3.25
N ARG A 203 6.27 17.75 -2.11
CA ARG A 203 6.86 16.55 -1.48
C ARG A 203 6.79 15.35 -2.43
N SER A 204 5.62 15.12 -3.03
CA SER A 204 5.36 13.98 -3.91
C SER A 204 6.17 14.08 -5.20
N GLN A 205 6.20 15.27 -5.83
CA GLN A 205 6.96 15.50 -7.07
C GLN A 205 8.47 15.31 -6.90
N ARG A 206 9.01 15.62 -5.71
CA ARG A 206 10.46 15.56 -5.43
C ARG A 206 10.88 14.32 -4.66
N SER A 207 9.94 13.41 -4.38
CA SER A 207 10.16 12.19 -3.59
C SER A 207 10.87 12.47 -2.25
N GLN A 208 10.48 13.56 -1.57
CA GLN A 208 11.06 13.97 -0.29
C GLN A 208 10.16 13.53 0.88
N SER A 209 10.73 13.50 2.09
CA SER A 209 10.01 13.20 3.34
C SER A 209 9.67 14.47 4.12
N TRP A 210 8.68 14.39 5.02
CA TRP A 210 8.36 15.48 5.95
C TRP A 210 9.51 15.79 6.91
N VAL A 211 10.22 14.76 7.36
CA VAL A 211 11.43 14.90 8.18
C VAL A 211 12.51 15.71 7.46
N GLN A 212 12.71 15.47 6.16
CA GLN A 212 13.64 16.28 5.36
C GLN A 212 13.22 17.74 5.23
N LEU A 213 11.91 18.01 5.11
CA LEU A 213 11.41 19.38 5.10
C LEU A 213 11.64 20.07 6.46
N ARG A 214 11.30 19.38 7.56
CA ARG A 214 11.47 19.87 8.93
C ARG A 214 12.93 20.19 9.24
N GLU A 215 13.85 19.25 8.99
CA GLU A 215 15.30 19.47 9.16
C GLU A 215 15.82 20.62 8.30
N GLY A 216 15.33 20.74 7.06
CA GLY A 216 15.67 21.85 6.18
C GLY A 216 15.21 23.19 6.76
N CYS A 217 13.97 23.29 7.24
CA CYS A 217 13.43 24.49 7.86
C CYS A 217 14.15 24.86 9.17
N LEU A 218 14.43 23.88 10.04
CA LEU A 218 15.19 24.10 11.28
C LEU A 218 16.60 24.61 10.98
N HIS A 219 17.28 24.04 9.98
CA HIS A 219 18.61 24.48 9.57
C HIS A 219 18.62 25.87 8.92
N LEU A 220 17.53 26.30 8.29
CA LEU A 220 17.38 27.67 7.78
C LEU A 220 17.19 28.69 8.92
N LEU A 221 16.56 28.30 10.04
CA LEU A 221 16.40 29.14 11.22
C LEU A 221 17.67 29.16 12.09
N ASN A 222 18.33 28.01 12.23
CA ASN A 222 19.55 27.84 13.01
C ASN A 222 20.55 26.95 12.25
N PRO A 223 21.59 27.53 11.62
CA PRO A 223 22.59 26.76 10.87
C PRO A 223 23.39 25.73 11.68
N ALA A 224 23.32 25.76 13.01
CA ALA A 224 23.93 24.77 13.89
C ALA A 224 23.13 23.44 13.95
N GLU A 225 21.87 23.43 13.50
CA GLU A 225 21.05 22.22 13.48
C GLU A 225 21.55 21.22 12.42
N PRO A 226 21.63 19.92 12.76
CA PRO A 226 22.01 18.88 11.82
C PRO A 226 20.99 18.81 10.68
N CYS A 227 21.50 18.79 9.44
CA CYS A 227 20.69 18.81 8.23
C CYS A 227 21.21 17.78 7.23
N ARG A 228 20.37 16.81 6.87
CA ARG A 228 20.79 15.78 5.91
C ARG A 228 20.93 16.33 4.48
N PRO A 229 21.72 15.67 3.61
CA PRO A 229 21.87 16.09 2.21
C PRO A 229 20.52 16.27 1.51
N GLY A 230 20.35 17.40 0.83
CA GLY A 230 19.12 17.73 0.10
C GLY A 230 18.01 18.39 0.94
N ALA A 231 18.00 18.26 2.28
CA ALA A 231 16.97 18.84 3.14
C ALA A 231 16.94 20.39 3.06
N LYS A 232 18.10 21.05 3.18
CA LYS A 232 18.22 22.50 3.00
C LYS A 232 17.76 22.99 1.63
N SER A 233 18.14 22.26 0.56
CA SER A 233 17.75 22.61 -0.81
C SER A 233 16.24 22.48 -1.00
N PHE A 234 15.64 21.43 -0.45
CA PHE A 234 14.21 21.22 -0.49
C PHE A 234 13.46 22.32 0.28
N ALA A 235 13.88 22.67 1.49
CA ALA A 235 13.28 23.76 2.25
C ALA A 235 13.38 25.10 1.51
N ASN A 236 14.53 25.45 0.92
CA ASN A 236 14.68 26.66 0.13
C ASN A 236 13.72 26.73 -1.06
N VAL A 237 13.48 25.61 -1.75
CA VAL A 237 12.49 25.53 -2.82
C VAL A 237 11.09 25.79 -2.27
N VAL A 238 10.73 25.15 -1.16
CA VAL A 238 9.42 25.35 -0.52
C VAL A 238 9.21 26.82 -0.15
N MET A 239 10.19 27.49 0.46
CA MET A 239 10.09 28.92 0.80
C MET A 239 9.91 29.79 -0.44
N ARG A 240 10.67 29.48 -1.50
CA ARG A 240 10.62 30.25 -2.76
C ARG A 240 9.28 30.09 -3.48
N ASP A 241 8.77 28.85 -3.55
CA ASP A 241 7.60 28.53 -4.37
C ASP A 241 6.29 28.84 -3.63
N THR A 242 6.28 28.83 -2.29
CA THR A 242 5.09 29.15 -1.47
C THR A 242 5.10 30.57 -0.89
N GLY A 243 6.25 31.25 -0.91
CA GLY A 243 6.43 32.56 -0.25
C GLY A 243 6.34 32.54 1.27
N ARG A 244 6.32 31.35 1.90
CA ARG A 244 6.18 31.19 3.35
C ARG A 244 7.53 31.17 4.06
N THR A 245 7.51 31.50 5.35
CA THR A 245 8.71 31.44 6.18
C THR A 245 8.96 30.02 6.69
N PRO A 246 10.21 29.67 7.10
CA PRO A 246 10.49 28.36 7.69
C PRO A 246 9.65 28.11 8.95
N THR A 247 9.38 29.14 9.73
CA THR A 247 8.54 29.08 10.93
C THR A 247 7.09 28.74 10.60
N ASP A 248 6.51 29.35 9.55
CA ASP A 248 5.13 29.06 9.14
C ASP A 248 4.96 27.60 8.73
N VAL A 249 5.95 27.07 7.98
CA VAL A 249 5.95 25.67 7.56
C VAL A 249 6.15 24.74 8.75
N LEU A 250 7.04 25.05 9.70
CA LEU A 250 7.23 24.25 10.90
C LEU A 250 5.97 24.22 11.78
N ASN A 251 5.34 25.37 12.02
CA ASN A 251 4.09 25.47 12.76
C ASN A 251 2.98 24.66 12.08
N LEU A 252 2.88 24.72 10.75
CA LEU A 252 1.93 23.90 10.02
C LEU A 252 2.27 22.40 10.14
N LEU A 253 3.54 22.01 10.05
CA LEU A 253 3.95 20.61 10.26
C LEU A 253 3.62 20.15 11.68
N ASP A 254 3.80 20.99 12.69
CA ASP A 254 3.43 20.70 14.09
C ASP A 254 1.91 20.51 14.23
N LEU A 255 1.10 21.41 13.66
CA LEU A 255 -0.37 21.30 13.63
C LEU A 255 -0.83 20.01 12.92
N MET A 256 -0.10 19.59 11.90
CA MET A 256 -0.39 18.40 11.10
C MET A 256 0.24 17.11 11.67
N GLY A 257 0.94 17.18 12.81
CA GLY A 257 1.61 16.04 13.45
C GLY A 257 2.75 15.42 12.63
N LYS A 258 3.54 16.21 11.89
CA LYS A 258 4.54 15.76 10.89
C LYS A 258 6.00 15.98 11.20
#